data_AF-A0A7C4S6P5-F1
#
_entry.id   AF-A0A7C4S6P5-F1
#
_cell.length_a   1.000
_cell.length_b   1.000
_cell.length_c   1.000
_cell.angle_alpha   90.00
_cell.angle_beta   90.00
_cell.angle_gamma   90.00
#
_symmetry.space_group_name_H-M   'P 1'
#
loop_
_entity.id
_entity.type
_entity.pdbx_description
1 polymer ?
#
loop_
_entity_poly.entity_id
_entity_poly.type
_entity_poly.pdbx_seq_one_letter_code
_entity_poly.pdbx_strand_id
1 'polypeptide(L)'
;MKRFLDLLEDLVGTRAAYFINKEMEIIAKVPIGELERMINEFSNIYAIILDAVISQYIVDIALPRKIKYIVGLKKEENIKTDGLIALDENEIRKALEE
;
A
#
# COMPACT_ATOMS: atom_id res chain seq x y z
N MET A 1 12.52 -4.83 1.87
CA MET A 1 11.95 -3.46 1.81
C MET A 1 12.24 -2.69 0.52
N LYS A 2 13.43 -2.78 -0.10
CA LYS A 2 13.85 -1.90 -1.22
C LYS A 2 12.86 -1.79 -2.38
N ARG A 3 12.21 -2.89 -2.74
CA ARG A 3 11.21 -2.91 -3.83
C ARG A 3 9.95 -2.09 -3.52
N PHE A 4 9.53 -1.98 -2.25
CA PHE A 4 8.39 -1.12 -1.91
C PHE A 4 8.72 0.36 -2.10
N LEU A 5 9.95 0.77 -1.78
CA LEU A 5 10.39 2.15 -1.98
C LEU A 5 10.46 2.49 -3.47
N ASP A 6 11.10 1.64 -4.28
CA ASP A 6 11.20 1.78 -5.74
C ASP A 6 9.83 1.97 -6.42
N LEU A 7 8.84 1.18 -5.99
CA LEU A 7 7.47 1.26 -6.50
C LEU A 7 6.70 2.47 -5.97
N LEU A 8 6.97 2.91 -4.74
CA LEU A 8 6.38 4.11 -4.19
C LEU A 8 6.90 5.35 -4.93
N GLU A 9 8.21 5.41 -5.18
CA GLU A 9 8.86 6.49 -5.95
C GLU A 9 8.31 6.57 -7.39
N ASP A 10 8.07 5.44 -8.05
CA ASP A 10 7.43 5.39 -9.37
C ASP A 10 5.99 5.93 -9.38
N LEU A 11 5.28 5.82 -8.25
CA LEU A 11 3.92 6.32 -8.11
C LEU A 11 3.85 7.81 -7.77
N VAL A 12 4.94 8.45 -7.33
CA VAL A 12 4.90 9.84 -6.84
C VAL A 12 4.30 10.78 -7.89
N GLY A 13 3.22 11.47 -7.51
CA GLY A 13 2.53 12.44 -8.36
C GLY A 13 1.51 11.82 -9.33
N THR A 14 1.33 10.50 -9.32
CA THR A 14 0.36 9.80 -10.19
C THR A 14 -1.01 9.64 -9.55
N ARG A 15 -1.13 9.79 -8.21
CA ARG A 15 -2.34 9.50 -7.42
C ARG A 15 -2.93 8.11 -7.70
N ALA A 16 -2.04 7.15 -7.92
CA ALA A 16 -2.38 5.76 -8.16
C ALA A 16 -1.82 4.86 -7.04
N ALA A 17 -2.25 3.60 -7.08
CA ALA A 17 -1.78 2.54 -6.22
C ALA A 17 -1.39 1.33 -7.06
N TYR A 18 -0.35 0.62 -6.64
CA TYR A 18 0.02 -0.69 -7.13
C TYR A 18 -0.52 -1.77 -6.22
N PHE A 19 -1.16 -2.77 -6.82
CA PHE A 19 -1.44 -4.04 -6.18
C PHE A 19 -0.31 -5.01 -6.50
N ILE A 20 0.23 -5.64 -5.47
CA ILE A 20 1.39 -6.52 -5.60
C ILE A 20 1.08 -7.88 -5.00
N ASN A 21 1.53 -8.94 -5.66
CA ASN A 21 1.43 -10.32 -5.17
C ASN A 21 2.55 -10.64 -4.16
N LYS A 22 2.57 -11.88 -3.66
CA LYS A 22 3.60 -12.36 -2.72
C LYS A 22 5.00 -12.46 -3.35
N GLU A 23 5.07 -12.53 -4.67
CA GLU A 23 6.30 -12.64 -5.47
C GLU A 23 6.90 -11.27 -5.80
N MET A 24 6.30 -10.19 -5.26
CA MET A 24 6.71 -8.79 -5.48
C MET A 24 6.51 -8.31 -6.92
N GLU A 25 5.58 -8.94 -7.64
CA GLU A 25 5.15 -8.55 -8.98
C GLU A 25 3.90 -7.69 -8.94
N ILE A 26 3.85 -6.70 -9.84
CA ILE A 26 2.71 -5.79 -9.97
C ILE A 26 1.57 -6.55 -10.64
N ILE A 27 0.46 -6.71 -9.92
CA ILE A 27 -0.79 -7.26 -10.43
C ILE A 27 -1.54 -6.21 -11.24
N ALA A 28 -1.61 -4.98 -10.70
CA ALA A 28 -2.35 -3.88 -11.32
C ALA A 28 -1.87 -2.52 -10.82
N LYS A 29 -2.07 -1.49 -11.65
CA LYS A 29 -2.02 -0.08 -11.28
C LYS A 29 -3.45 0.46 -11.28
N VAL A 30 -3.89 1.04 -10.16
CA VAL A 30 -5.26 1.52 -9.99
C VAL A 30 -5.26 2.96 -9.50
N PRO A 31 -6.14 3.84 -10.00
CA PRO A 31 -6.27 5.17 -9.43
C PRO A 31 -6.83 5.07 -8.01
N ILE A 32 -6.37 5.93 -7.10
CA ILE A 32 -6.76 5.87 -5.67
C ILE A 32 -8.28 6.03 -5.49
N GLY A 33 -8.93 6.84 -6.33
CA GLY A 33 -10.38 7.01 -6.31
C GLY A 33 -11.17 5.73 -6.59
N GLU A 34 -10.58 4.77 -7.30
CA GLU A 34 -11.21 3.48 -7.63
C GLU A 34 -10.72 2.33 -6.75
N LEU A 35 -9.90 2.60 -5.71
CA LEU A 35 -9.28 1.57 -4.89
C LEU A 35 -10.31 0.58 -4.31
N GLU A 36 -11.38 1.09 -3.71
CA GLU A 36 -12.45 0.28 -3.10
C GLU A 36 -13.15 -0.63 -4.12
N ARG A 37 -13.35 -0.15 -5.35
CA ARG A 37 -13.96 -0.94 -6.41
C ARG A 37 -13.00 -2.01 -6.92
N MET A 38 -11.79 -1.59 -7.29
CA MET A 38 -10.80 -2.42 -7.96
C MET A 38 -10.25 -3.52 -7.05
N ILE A 39 -10.06 -3.26 -5.76
CA ILE A 39 -9.55 -4.26 -4.81
C ILE A 39 -10.41 -5.53 -4.73
N ASN A 40 -11.69 -5.42 -5.11
CA ASN A 40 -12.62 -6.54 -5.14
C ASN A 40 -12.51 -7.37 -6.44
N GLU A 41 -11.96 -6.80 -7.51
CA GLU A 41 -11.79 -7.45 -8.82
C GLU A 41 -10.51 -8.30 -8.89
N PHE A 42 -9.51 -8.01 -8.04
CA PHE A 42 -8.26 -8.76 -7.99
C PHE A 42 -8.24 -9.72 -6.80
N SER A 43 -7.78 -10.94 -7.06
CA SER A 43 -7.47 -11.94 -6.03
C SER A 43 -5.96 -11.96 -5.77
N ASN A 44 -5.57 -12.43 -4.59
CA ASN A 44 -4.16 -12.66 -4.22
C ASN A 44 -3.28 -11.38 -4.08
N ILE A 45 -3.90 -10.25 -3.74
CA ILE A 45 -3.16 -9.04 -3.35
C ILE A 45 -2.46 -9.30 -2.01
N TYR A 46 -1.14 -9.13 -2.00
CA TYR A 46 -0.30 -9.25 -0.80
C TYR A 46 -0.01 -7.89 -0.17
N ALA A 47 0.26 -6.90 -1.01
CA ALA A 47 0.59 -5.54 -0.59
C ALA A 47 -0.05 -4.50 -1.51
N ILE A 48 -0.40 -3.34 -0.94
CA ILE A 48 -0.85 -2.15 -1.67
C ILE A 48 0.18 -1.04 -1.44
N ILE A 49 0.70 -0.45 -2.53
CA ILE A 49 1.62 0.69 -2.49
C ILE A 49 0.86 1.85 -3.11
N LEU A 50 0.75 3.00 -2.45
CA LEU A 50 -0.09 4.10 -2.91
C LEU A 50 0.57 5.48 -2.80
N ASP A 51 0.33 6.34 -3.78
CA ASP A 51 0.71 7.75 -3.80
C ASP A 51 -0.28 8.61 -2.99
N ALA A 52 -0.47 8.26 -1.71
CA ALA A 52 -1.25 9.04 -0.76
C ALA A 52 -0.88 8.72 0.70
N VAL A 53 -1.52 9.44 1.62
CA VAL A 53 -1.45 9.19 3.06
C VAL A 53 -2.26 7.93 3.38
N ILE A 54 -1.68 7.02 4.16
CA ILE A 54 -2.35 5.83 4.69
C ILE A 54 -3.33 6.28 5.78
N SER A 55 -4.60 6.32 5.42
CA SER A 55 -5.70 6.67 6.32
C SER A 55 -6.44 5.46 6.87
N GLN A 56 -7.23 5.67 7.93
CA GLN A 56 -8.11 4.62 8.46
C GLN A 56 -9.02 4.04 7.37
N TYR A 57 -9.53 4.88 6.47
CA TYR A 57 -10.35 4.45 5.33
C TYR A 57 -9.62 3.45 4.41
N ILE A 58 -8.35 3.72 4.06
CA ILE A 58 -7.56 2.80 3.22
C ILE A 58 -7.30 1.47 3.93
N VAL A 59 -7.07 1.53 5.24
CA VAL A 59 -6.88 0.33 6.08
C VAL A 59 -8.17 -0.50 6.13
N ASP A 60 -9.33 0.13 6.37
CA ASP A 60 -10.63 -0.53 6.38
C ASP A 60 -10.98 -1.20 5.04
N ILE A 61 -10.57 -0.62 3.90
CA ILE A 61 -10.73 -1.26 2.59
C ILE A 61 -9.85 -2.52 2.46
N ALA A 62 -8.64 -2.50 3.00
CA ALA A 62 -7.65 -3.57 2.83
C ALA A 62 -7.81 -4.73 3.83
N LEU A 63 -8.24 -4.45 5.06
CA LEU A 63 -8.47 -5.42 6.13
C LEU A 63 -9.32 -6.65 5.72
N PRO A 64 -10.53 -6.49 5.15
CA PRO A 64 -11.38 -7.63 4.78
C PRO A 64 -10.75 -8.51 3.70
N ARG A 65 -9.80 -7.96 2.93
CA ARG A 65 -9.09 -8.66 1.86
C ARG A 65 -7.85 -9.42 2.36
N LYS A 66 -7.57 -9.41 3.67
CA LYS A 66 -6.41 -10.06 4.31
C LYS A 66 -5.08 -9.63 3.70
N ILE A 67 -5.01 -8.38 3.27
CA ILE A 67 -3.78 -7.77 2.75
C ILE A 67 -2.82 -7.58 3.91
N LYS A 68 -1.55 -7.93 3.67
CA LYS A 68 -0.57 -7.95 4.75
C LYS A 68 0.16 -6.62 4.92
N TYR A 69 0.35 -5.89 3.82
CA TYR A 69 1.10 -4.63 3.82
C TYR A 69 0.34 -3.52 3.11
N ILE A 70 0.34 -2.34 3.72
CA ILE A 70 0.04 -1.08 3.04
C ILE A 70 1.27 -0.19 3.11
N VAL A 71 1.65 0.37 1.97
CA VAL A 71 2.75 1.31 1.84
C VAL A 71 2.22 2.60 1.25
N GLY A 72 2.58 3.73 1.84
CA GLY A 72 2.17 5.04 1.34
C GLY A 72 3.20 6.10 1.65
N LEU A 73 2.94 7.33 1.21
CA LEU A 73 3.87 8.45 1.40
C LEU A 73 4.01 8.82 2.88
N LYS A 74 2.88 8.79 3.59
CA LYS A 74 2.77 9.09 5.02
C LYS A 74 1.75 8.17 5.66
N LYS A 75 1.79 8.05 6.97
CA LYS A 75 0.83 7.31 7.77
C LYS A 75 0.11 8.26 8.72
N GLU A 76 -1.21 8.15 8.82
CA GLU A 76 -1.94 8.87 9.87
C GLU A 76 -1.62 8.29 11.26
N GLU A 77 -1.53 9.15 12.27
CA GLU A 77 -1.11 8.76 13.62
C GLU A 77 -2.10 7.81 14.32
N ASN A 78 -3.38 7.89 13.99
CA ASN A 78 -4.47 7.18 14.68
C ASN A 78 -5.14 6.13 13.79
N ILE A 79 -4.35 5.22 13.21
CA ILE A 79 -4.89 4.09 12.43
C ILE A 79 -4.89 2.78 13.22
N LYS A 80 -5.91 1.96 13.00
CA LYS A 80 -6.08 0.62 13.57
C LYS A 80 -5.88 -0.41 12.49
N THR A 81 -4.77 -1.13 12.54
CA THR A 81 -4.37 -2.02 11.44
C THR A 81 -4.70 -3.49 11.64
N ASP A 82 -5.23 -3.93 12.79
CA ASP A 82 -5.73 -5.30 13.05
C ASP A 82 -5.01 -6.45 12.29
N GLY A 83 -3.68 -6.54 12.46
CA GLY A 83 -2.83 -7.58 11.82
C GLY A 83 -2.26 -7.23 10.44
N LEU A 84 -2.69 -6.13 9.82
CA LEU A 84 -2.06 -5.49 8.69
C LEU A 84 -0.89 -4.60 9.14
N ILE A 85 0.15 -4.51 8.32
CA ILE A 85 1.32 -3.67 8.57
C ILE A 85 1.26 -2.45 7.64
N ALA A 86 1.10 -1.26 8.21
CA ALA A 86 1.13 0.00 7.49
C ALA A 86 2.50 0.68 7.64
N LEU A 87 3.16 0.99 6.53
CA LEU A 87 4.50 1.58 6.49
C LEU A 87 4.49 2.85 5.65
N ASP A 88 4.96 3.96 6.20
CA ASP A 88 5.25 5.14 5.38
C ASP A 88 6.67 5.14 4.80
N GLU A 89 6.93 6.07 3.88
CA GLU A 89 8.22 6.22 3.22
C GLU A 89 9.40 6.29 4.22
N ASN A 90 9.26 7.05 5.31
CA ASN A 90 10.34 7.22 6.28
C ASN A 90 10.63 5.92 7.02
N GLU A 91 9.59 5.17 7.39
CA GLU A 91 9.73 3.87 8.04
C GLU A 91 10.46 2.88 7.12
N ILE A 92 10.15 2.90 5.82
CA ILE A 92 10.80 2.02 4.84
C ILE A 92 12.26 2.40 4.65
N ARG A 93 12.58 3.69 4.54
CA ARG A 93 13.95 4.19 4.39
C ARG A 93 14.80 3.83 5.61
N LYS A 94 14.28 4.08 6.80
CA LYS A 94 14.97 3.74 8.05
C LYS A 94 15.27 2.25 8.15
N ALA A 95 14.32 1.39 7.78
CA ALA A 95 14.50 -0.06 7.75
C ALA A 95 15.48 -0.58 6.67
N LEU A 96 15.95 0.29 5.76
CA LEU A 96 17.00 -0.03 4.78
C LEU A 96 18.39 0.47 5.21
N GLU A 97 18.44 1.41 6.15
CA GLU A 97 19.66 1.99 6.70
C GLU A 97 20.16 1.24 7.94
N GLU A 98 19.28 0.50 8.63
CA GLU A 98 19.59 -0.44 9.73
C GLU A 98 19.99 -1.84 9.22
#